data_AF-A0A938ZJ86-F1
#
_entry.id   AF-A0A938ZJ86-F1
#
_cell.length_a   1.000
_cell.length_b   1.000
_cell.length_c   1.000
_cell.angle_alpha   90.00
_cell.angle_beta   90.00
_cell.angle_gamma   90.00
#
_symmetry.space_group_name_H-M   'P 1'
#
loop_
_entity.id
_entity.type
_entity.pdbx_description
1 polymer ?
#
loop_
_entity_poly.entity_id
_entity_poly.type
_entity_poly.pdbx_seq_one_letter_code
_entity_poly.pdbx_strand_id
1 'polypeptide(L)'
;MAELIEKKQLNNIATWMIQIKETNLPSVLKGVFFMDGNPLPDTCITMYNLEWDIQNKALLLPIFAPLQWTFHDSIAGWILLRSIQWFRVSYKIQFEDETLQQAQVTPVFLGISVPKSIVSFTMSQDKNSLNGDIWHRNNVWFGGLFRAGEYTLRRVVDKDGCYTPAFNDMLTRVQNQCLVIGRHSN
;
A
#
# COMPACT_ATOMS: atom_id res chain seq x y z
N MET A 1 -7.31 -23.16 2.03
CA MET A 1 -8.65 -22.54 1.96
C MET A 1 -8.56 -21.32 1.07
N ALA A 2 -9.53 -21.08 0.20
CA ALA A 2 -9.59 -19.81 -0.54
C ALA A 2 -9.90 -18.70 0.47
N GLU A 3 -9.08 -17.65 0.50
CA GLU A 3 -9.35 -16.50 1.37
C GLU A 3 -10.68 -15.84 0.97
N LEU A 4 -11.43 -15.38 1.98
CA LEU A 4 -12.70 -14.69 1.79
C LEU A 4 -12.45 -13.35 1.08
N ILE A 5 -13.18 -13.08 0.00
CA ILE A 5 -13.16 -11.76 -0.64
C ILE A 5 -14.46 -11.06 -0.30
N GLU A 6 -14.35 -9.86 0.27
CA GLU A 6 -15.48 -9.06 0.74
C GLU A 6 -15.61 -7.78 -0.08
N LYS A 7 -16.84 -7.27 -0.16
CA LYS A 7 -17.10 -5.91 -0.63
C LYS A 7 -17.17 -4.97 0.57
N LYS A 8 -16.44 -3.86 0.51
CA LYS A 8 -16.43 -2.80 1.54
C LYS A 8 -16.69 -1.44 0.89
N GLN A 9 -17.05 -0.45 1.71
CA GLN A 9 -17.21 0.93 1.29
C GLN A 9 -16.00 1.76 1.74
N LEU A 10 -15.44 2.58 0.86
CA LEU A 10 -14.27 3.42 1.16
C LEU A 10 -14.64 4.61 2.06
N ASN A 11 -15.88 5.09 2.01
CA ASN A 11 -16.38 6.17 2.86
C ASN A 11 -16.40 5.84 4.36
N ASN A 12 -16.18 4.59 4.76
CA ASN A 12 -16.00 4.17 6.14
C ASN A 12 -14.69 3.38 6.37
N ILE A 13 -13.67 3.58 5.52
CA ILE A 13 -12.40 2.83 5.52
C ILE A 13 -11.70 2.79 6.89
N ALA A 14 -11.83 3.85 7.70
CA ALA A 14 -11.25 3.92 9.03
C ALA A 14 -11.88 2.94 10.04
N THR A 15 -13.02 2.33 9.72
CA THR A 15 -13.69 1.35 10.61
C THR A 15 -13.20 -0.08 10.42
N TRP A 16 -12.50 -0.38 9.31
CA TRP A 16 -12.08 -1.74 8.98
C TRP A 16 -10.60 -1.87 8.56
N MET A 17 -9.96 -0.83 8.01
CA MET A 17 -8.48 -0.80 7.89
C MET A 17 -7.86 -0.22 9.17
N ILE A 18 -7.95 -0.99 10.25
CA ILE A 18 -7.52 -0.56 11.58
C ILE A 18 -6.26 -1.30 12.05
N GLN A 19 -5.54 -0.67 12.97
CA GLN A 19 -4.51 -1.33 13.76
C GLN A 19 -5.16 -2.35 14.70
N ILE A 20 -4.71 -3.61 14.63
CA ILE A 20 -5.18 -4.70 15.51
C ILE A 20 -4.07 -5.28 16.38
N LYS A 21 -2.82 -4.88 16.15
CA LYS A 21 -1.67 -5.26 16.96
C LYS A 21 -0.63 -4.15 16.95
N GLU A 22 0.22 -4.14 17.97
CA GLU A 22 1.43 -3.31 17.96
C GLU A 22 2.52 -3.96 17.12
N THR A 23 3.25 -3.15 16.36
CA THR A 23 4.19 -3.62 15.32
C THR A 23 5.50 -2.84 15.27
N ASN A 24 5.74 -1.95 16.25
CA ASN A 24 6.84 -0.98 16.25
C ASN A 24 6.92 -0.10 14.98
N LEU A 25 5.86 -0.06 14.17
CA LEU A 25 5.82 0.71 12.93
C LEU A 25 6.01 2.20 13.24
N PRO A 26 6.94 2.89 12.55
CA PRO A 26 7.13 4.32 12.71
C PRO A 26 5.83 5.10 12.45
N SER A 27 5.58 6.14 13.23
CA SER A 27 4.35 6.93 13.14
C SER A 27 4.10 7.51 11.74
N VAL A 28 5.16 7.82 10.99
CA VAL A 28 5.08 8.35 9.62
C VAL A 28 4.49 7.33 8.62
N LEU A 29 4.54 6.03 8.94
CA LEU A 29 4.00 4.95 8.11
C LEU A 29 2.64 4.44 8.61
N LYS A 30 2.19 4.90 9.78
CA LYS A 30 0.86 4.58 10.32
C LYS A 30 -0.21 5.39 9.59
N GLY A 31 -1.20 4.69 9.06
CA GLY A 31 -2.29 5.31 8.31
C GLY A 31 -2.87 4.41 7.24
N VAL A 32 -3.83 4.96 6.52
CA VAL A 32 -4.31 4.45 5.23
C VAL A 32 -3.90 5.46 4.17
N PHE A 33 -3.30 4.97 3.08
CA PHE A 33 -2.79 5.78 1.99
C PHE A 33 -3.55 5.46 0.71
N PHE A 34 -4.11 6.49 0.08
CA PHE A 34 -4.68 6.46 -1.25
C PHE A 34 -3.56 6.57 -2.30
N MET A 35 -3.57 5.70 -3.30
CA MET A 35 -2.61 5.67 -4.41
C MET A 35 -3.10 6.55 -5.58
N ASP A 36 -2.99 7.87 -5.42
CA ASP A 36 -3.43 8.87 -6.40
C ASP A 36 -2.63 8.78 -7.70
N GLY A 37 -3.32 8.48 -8.81
CA GLY A 37 -2.70 8.29 -10.13
C GLY A 37 -2.19 6.88 -10.42
N ASN A 38 -2.41 5.92 -9.50
CA ASN A 38 -2.02 4.53 -9.74
C ASN A 38 -2.82 3.92 -10.91
N PRO A 39 -2.15 3.34 -11.93
CA PRO A 39 -2.80 2.86 -13.14
C PRO A 39 -3.48 1.48 -12.96
N LEU A 40 -3.18 0.79 -11.86
CA LEU A 40 -3.75 -0.52 -11.55
C LEU A 40 -5.13 -0.39 -10.89
N PRO A 41 -6.01 -1.40 -11.00
CA PRO A 41 -7.36 -1.38 -10.43
C PRO A 41 -7.37 -1.61 -8.91
N ASP A 42 -6.61 -0.81 -8.17
CA ASP A 42 -6.43 -0.82 -6.72
C ASP A 42 -6.23 0.61 -6.19
N THR A 43 -6.65 0.83 -4.94
CA THR A 43 -6.94 2.20 -4.48
C THR A 43 -6.18 2.59 -3.22
N CYS A 44 -6.28 1.79 -2.15
CA CYS A 44 -5.76 2.14 -0.84
C CYS A 44 -4.91 1.03 -0.26
N ILE A 45 -3.91 1.43 0.54
CA ILE A 45 -3.03 0.54 1.28
C ILE A 45 -2.92 1.00 2.73
N THR A 46 -2.74 0.07 3.64
CA THR A 46 -2.26 0.39 5.00
C THR A 46 -0.95 -0.31 5.27
N MET A 47 -0.31 0.02 6.38
CA MET A 47 0.86 -0.68 6.93
C MET A 47 0.67 -1.05 8.41
N TYR A 48 -0.47 -0.70 9.03
CA TYR A 48 -0.70 -0.79 10.48
C TYR A 48 -0.24 -2.10 11.13
N ASN A 49 -0.51 -3.21 10.45
CA ASN A 49 -0.36 -4.55 11.01
C ASN A 49 0.90 -5.27 10.51
N LEU A 50 1.86 -4.52 9.95
CA LEU A 50 3.14 -5.04 9.47
C LEU A 50 4.23 -4.84 10.50
N GLU A 51 4.98 -5.90 10.79
CA GLU A 51 6.15 -5.82 11.67
C GLU A 51 7.22 -4.91 11.06
N TRP A 52 7.74 -4.02 11.90
CA TRP A 52 8.87 -3.16 11.55
C TRP A 52 10.19 -3.82 11.95
N ASP A 53 11.06 -4.01 10.97
CA ASP A 53 12.44 -4.44 11.19
C ASP A 53 13.32 -3.20 11.43
N ILE A 54 13.56 -2.90 12.71
CA ILE A 54 14.37 -1.77 13.16
C ILE A 54 15.81 -1.86 12.63
N GLN A 55 16.39 -3.06 12.59
CA GLN A 55 17.79 -3.25 12.20
C GLN A 55 17.99 -2.96 10.72
N ASN A 56 17.08 -3.43 9.88
CA ASN A 56 17.16 -3.26 8.43
C ASN A 56 16.42 -2.01 7.92
N LYS A 57 15.72 -1.28 8.81
CA LYS A 57 14.83 -0.15 8.49
C LYS A 57 13.84 -0.55 7.40
N ALA A 58 13.20 -1.69 7.59
CA ALA A 58 12.41 -2.31 6.54
C ALA A 58 11.11 -2.91 7.06
N LEU A 59 10.17 -3.12 6.15
CA LEU A 59 8.97 -3.91 6.38
C LEU A 59 8.68 -4.77 5.14
N LEU A 60 7.94 -5.86 5.36
CA LEU A 60 7.38 -6.68 4.29
C LEU A 60 5.87 -6.45 4.26
N LEU A 61 5.37 -5.98 3.12
CA LEU A 61 3.97 -5.70 2.85
C LEU A 61 3.41 -6.83 1.95
N PRO A 62 2.80 -7.88 2.53
CA PRO A 62 2.06 -8.87 1.77
C PRO A 62 0.77 -8.26 1.24
N ILE A 63 0.67 -8.08 -0.08
CA ILE A 63 -0.51 -7.46 -0.71
C ILE A 63 -1.74 -8.36 -0.57
N PHE A 64 -1.51 -9.68 -0.51
CA PHE A 64 -2.56 -10.68 -0.31
C PHE A 64 -3.03 -10.79 1.15
N ALA A 65 -2.53 -9.99 2.09
CA ALA A 65 -2.98 -10.08 3.48
C ALA A 65 -4.38 -9.47 3.71
N PRO A 66 -5.15 -9.99 4.68
CA PRO A 66 -6.47 -9.47 5.00
C PRO A 66 -6.49 -7.98 5.36
N LEU A 67 -7.40 -7.23 4.75
CA LEU A 67 -7.67 -5.81 4.98
C LEU A 67 -6.43 -4.90 4.85
N GLN A 68 -5.44 -5.34 4.07
CA GLN A 68 -4.20 -4.62 3.83
C GLN A 68 -4.28 -3.68 2.63
N TRP A 69 -5.05 -4.08 1.62
CA TRP A 69 -5.09 -3.49 0.29
C TRP A 69 -6.53 -3.50 -0.24
N THR A 70 -6.92 -2.47 -1.01
CA THR A 70 -8.24 -2.37 -1.63
C THR A 70 -8.15 -2.44 -3.15
N PHE A 71 -9.08 -3.17 -3.77
CA PHE A 71 -9.16 -3.36 -5.22
C PHE A 71 -10.48 -2.83 -5.75
N HIS A 72 -10.53 -2.41 -7.01
CA HIS A 72 -11.78 -1.97 -7.63
C HIS A 72 -12.77 -3.14 -7.74
N ASP A 73 -14.05 -2.91 -7.45
CA ASP A 73 -15.12 -3.90 -7.72
C ASP A 73 -15.47 -3.94 -9.21
N SER A 74 -14.52 -4.42 -10.00
CA SER A 74 -14.59 -4.54 -11.46
C SER A 74 -13.91 -5.84 -11.90
N ILE A 75 -14.15 -6.27 -13.13
CA ILE A 75 -13.51 -7.48 -13.69
C ILE A 75 -11.98 -7.40 -13.58
N ALA A 76 -11.40 -6.24 -13.93
CA ALA A 76 -9.95 -6.03 -13.84
C ALA A 76 -9.44 -6.10 -12.40
N GLY A 77 -10.17 -5.54 -11.43
CA GLY A 77 -9.82 -5.62 -10.01
C GLY A 77 -9.89 -7.04 -9.46
N TRP A 78 -10.90 -7.82 -9.85
CA TRP A 78 -10.99 -9.26 -9.52
C TRP A 78 -9.81 -10.06 -10.08
N ILE A 79 -9.44 -9.81 -11.34
CA ILE A 79 -8.27 -10.46 -11.97
C ILE A 79 -7.00 -10.11 -11.19
N LEU A 80 -6.76 -8.82 -10.92
CA LEU A 80 -5.59 -8.37 -10.17
C LEU A 80 -5.50 -9.02 -8.78
N LEU A 81 -6.58 -8.97 -8.00
CA LEU A 81 -6.64 -9.55 -6.66
C LEU A 81 -6.30 -11.05 -6.70
N ARG A 82 -6.92 -11.80 -7.62
CA ARG A 82 -6.67 -13.25 -7.76
C ARG A 82 -5.23 -13.55 -8.18
N SER A 83 -4.65 -12.77 -9.08
CA SER A 83 -3.24 -12.90 -9.45
C SER A 83 -2.33 -12.65 -8.26
N ILE A 84 -2.61 -11.62 -7.44
CA ILE A 84 -1.84 -11.32 -6.24
C ILE A 84 -1.85 -12.47 -5.24
N GLN A 85 -3.02 -13.09 -5.00
CA GLN A 85 -3.14 -14.27 -4.14
C GLN A 85 -2.35 -15.45 -4.70
N TRP A 86 -2.48 -15.71 -6.01
CA TRP A 86 -1.82 -16.83 -6.67
C TRP A 86 -0.30 -16.73 -6.62
N PHE A 87 0.25 -15.55 -6.91
CA PHE A 87 1.69 -15.30 -6.92
C PHE A 87 2.24 -14.86 -5.56
N ARG A 88 1.38 -14.77 -4.52
CA ARG A 88 1.74 -14.30 -3.17
C ARG A 88 2.56 -13.01 -3.20
N VAL A 89 2.07 -12.03 -3.97
CA VAL A 89 2.81 -10.79 -4.24
C VAL A 89 2.98 -10.00 -2.95
N SER A 90 4.23 -9.63 -2.67
CA SER A 90 4.59 -8.77 -1.55
C SER A 90 5.53 -7.65 -2.01
N TYR A 91 5.62 -6.59 -1.22
CA TYR A 91 6.63 -5.55 -1.37
C TYR A 91 7.52 -5.50 -0.14
N LYS A 92 8.83 -5.63 -0.33
CA LYS A 92 9.80 -5.24 0.70
C LYS A 92 10.05 -3.73 0.56
N ILE A 93 9.69 -2.96 1.57
CA ILE A 93 9.97 -1.52 1.64
C ILE A 93 11.14 -1.34 2.59
N GLN A 94 12.26 -0.81 2.08
CA GLN A 94 13.48 -0.60 2.84
C GLN A 94 13.90 0.86 2.74
N PHE A 95 14.02 1.51 3.89
CA PHE A 95 14.40 2.91 4.01
C PHE A 95 15.92 3.07 4.02
N GLU A 96 16.40 4.16 3.43
CA GLU A 96 17.83 4.43 3.31
C GLU A 96 18.46 4.72 4.68
N ASP A 97 17.77 5.50 5.51
CA ASP A 97 18.25 5.96 6.80
C ASP A 97 17.11 6.15 7.82
N GLU A 98 17.46 6.64 9.01
CA GLU A 98 16.53 6.85 10.13
C GLU A 98 15.58 8.03 9.92
N THR A 99 15.81 8.89 8.92
CA THR A 99 14.87 9.97 8.58
C THR A 99 13.59 9.40 7.98
N LEU A 100 13.65 8.18 7.45
CA LEU A 100 12.59 7.48 6.75
C LEU A 100 12.08 8.26 5.53
N GLN A 101 12.79 9.25 4.99
CA GLN A 101 12.25 10.07 3.89
C GLN A 101 12.37 9.42 2.52
N GLN A 102 13.25 8.42 2.37
CA GLN A 102 13.51 7.73 1.12
C GLN A 102 13.53 6.23 1.34
N ALA A 103 12.89 5.50 0.43
CA ALA A 103 12.83 4.05 0.46
C ALA A 103 12.96 3.44 -0.93
N GLN A 104 13.61 2.28 -0.96
CA GLN A 104 13.48 1.33 -2.06
C GLN A 104 12.30 0.41 -1.79
N VAL A 105 11.50 0.16 -2.83
CA VAL A 105 10.48 -0.88 -2.83
C VAL A 105 10.88 -1.98 -3.79
N THR A 106 10.97 -3.21 -3.27
CA THR A 106 11.36 -4.39 -4.03
C THR A 106 10.18 -5.35 -4.11
N PRO A 107 9.67 -5.65 -5.32
CA PRO A 107 8.64 -6.67 -5.49
C PRO A 107 9.17 -8.05 -5.10
N VAL A 108 8.33 -8.85 -4.45
CA VAL A 108 8.62 -10.23 -4.06
C VAL A 108 7.49 -11.10 -4.56
N PHE A 109 7.80 -12.05 -5.45
CA PHE A 109 6.83 -13.01 -5.99
C PHE A 109 7.17 -14.39 -5.45
N LEU A 110 6.22 -15.08 -4.81
CA LEU A 110 6.43 -16.41 -4.24
C LEU A 110 7.67 -16.50 -3.32
N GLY A 111 7.99 -15.40 -2.61
CA GLY A 111 9.17 -15.31 -1.73
C GLY A 111 10.48 -14.91 -2.41
N ILE A 112 10.50 -14.77 -3.74
CA ILE A 112 11.70 -14.40 -4.52
C ILE A 112 11.65 -12.91 -4.84
N SER A 113 12.68 -12.17 -4.41
CA SER A 113 12.81 -10.74 -4.70
C SER A 113 13.16 -10.52 -6.17
N VAL A 114 12.46 -9.59 -6.82
CA VAL A 114 12.78 -9.19 -8.19
C VAL A 114 14.04 -8.32 -8.19
N PRO A 115 15.03 -8.63 -9.05
CA PRO A 115 16.23 -7.83 -9.18
C PRO A 115 15.93 -6.38 -9.60
N LYS A 116 16.68 -5.43 -9.02
CA LYS A 116 16.60 -3.99 -9.36
C LYS A 116 16.85 -3.70 -10.84
N SER A 117 17.60 -4.56 -11.53
CA SER A 117 17.86 -4.45 -12.98
C SER A 117 16.60 -4.63 -13.82
N ILE A 118 15.62 -5.41 -13.36
CA ILE A 118 14.33 -5.58 -14.03
C ILE A 118 13.42 -4.42 -13.65
N VAL A 119 13.34 -4.13 -12.35
CA VAL A 119 12.43 -3.12 -11.83
C VAL A 119 13.01 -2.46 -10.58
N SER A 120 13.06 -1.13 -10.59
CA SER A 120 13.47 -0.32 -9.45
C SER A 120 12.36 0.64 -9.09
N PHE A 121 11.72 0.37 -7.96
CA PHE A 121 10.70 1.23 -7.41
C PHE A 121 11.24 2.01 -6.22
N THR A 122 11.02 3.32 -6.19
CA THR A 122 11.42 4.15 -5.04
C THR A 122 10.22 4.91 -4.49
N MET A 123 10.28 5.22 -3.21
CA MET A 123 9.34 6.10 -2.52
C MET A 123 10.11 7.23 -1.87
N SER A 124 9.65 8.45 -2.05
CA SER A 124 10.23 9.63 -1.41
C SER A 124 9.13 10.48 -0.78
N GLN A 125 9.29 10.83 0.48
CA GLN A 125 8.38 11.74 1.17
C GLN A 125 8.44 13.12 0.50
N ASP A 126 7.28 13.75 0.30
CA ASP A 126 7.24 15.12 -0.21
C ASP A 126 7.80 16.08 0.85
N LYS A 127 8.72 16.96 0.43
CA LYS A 127 9.42 17.90 1.32
C LYS A 127 8.49 18.90 1.99
N ASN A 128 7.36 19.21 1.36
CA ASN A 128 6.35 20.12 1.89
C ASN A 128 5.26 19.38 2.65
N SER A 129 5.31 18.04 2.72
CA SER A 129 4.34 17.26 3.48
C SER A 129 4.63 17.39 4.97
N LEU A 130 3.66 17.95 5.69
CA LEU A 130 3.57 17.78 7.13
C LEU A 130 3.39 16.27 7.43
N ASN A 131 4.11 15.76 8.42
CA ASN A 131 3.91 14.43 9.03
C ASN A 131 3.92 13.20 8.10
N GLY A 132 4.47 13.30 6.88
CA GLY A 132 4.52 12.18 5.92
C GLY A 132 3.18 11.76 5.34
N ASP A 133 2.30 12.73 5.15
CA ASP A 133 1.02 12.55 4.47
C ASP A 133 1.16 12.30 2.96
N ILE A 134 2.25 12.74 2.33
CA ILE A 134 2.46 12.62 0.88
C ILE A 134 3.77 11.91 0.57
N TRP A 135 3.70 10.88 -0.28
CA TRP A 135 4.87 10.18 -0.82
C TRP A 135 4.77 10.01 -2.32
N HIS A 136 5.87 10.25 -3.02
CA HIS A 136 5.98 10.02 -4.46
C HIS A 136 6.54 8.64 -4.72
N ARG A 137 5.81 7.84 -5.50
CA ARG A 137 6.24 6.52 -5.98
C ARG A 137 6.78 6.65 -7.39
N ASN A 138 8.08 6.45 -7.55
CA ASN A 138 8.75 6.45 -8.84
C ASN A 138 9.06 5.02 -9.29
N ASN A 139 8.81 4.73 -10.56
CA ASN A 139 8.95 3.39 -11.10
C ASN A 139 9.82 3.41 -12.36
N VAL A 140 10.95 2.71 -12.28
CA VAL A 140 11.93 2.58 -13.35
C VAL A 140 12.03 1.11 -13.76
N TRP A 141 12.00 0.86 -15.07
CA TRP A 141 12.01 -0.48 -15.65
C TRP A 141 13.29 -0.71 -16.48
N PHE A 142 13.75 -1.96 -16.50
CA PHE A 142 14.88 -2.44 -17.30
C PHE A 142 16.11 -1.54 -17.18
N GLY A 143 16.53 -1.27 -15.94
CA GLY A 143 17.73 -0.49 -15.65
C GLY A 143 17.68 0.98 -16.05
N GLY A 144 16.50 1.56 -16.33
CA GLY A 144 16.37 2.98 -16.70
C GLY A 144 15.72 3.24 -18.05
N LEU A 145 15.49 2.20 -18.85
CA LEU A 145 15.00 2.35 -20.22
C LEU A 145 13.58 2.91 -20.30
N PHE A 146 12.73 2.62 -19.31
CA PHE A 146 11.34 3.09 -19.29
C PHE A 146 10.95 3.60 -17.90
N ARG A 147 10.17 4.69 -17.86
CA ARG A 147 9.53 5.22 -16.66
C ARG A 147 8.01 5.17 -16.86
N ALA A 148 7.32 4.40 -16.03
CA ALA A 148 5.88 4.20 -16.17
C ALA A 148 5.26 3.74 -14.85
N GLY A 149 4.01 4.15 -14.62
CA GLY A 149 3.22 3.78 -13.44
C GLY A 149 3.61 4.51 -12.16
N GLU A 150 4.16 5.71 -12.29
CA GLU A 150 4.43 6.60 -11.15
C GLU A 150 3.10 7.09 -10.56
N TYR A 151 3.04 7.25 -9.23
CA TYR A 151 1.84 7.73 -8.54
C TYR A 151 2.20 8.36 -7.19
N THR A 152 1.23 9.01 -6.55
CA THR A 152 1.41 9.65 -5.24
C THR A 152 0.58 8.93 -4.19
N LEU A 153 1.21 8.48 -3.11
CA LEU A 153 0.51 8.03 -1.92
C LEU A 153 0.10 9.26 -1.10
N ARG A 154 -1.20 9.41 -0.85
CA ARG A 154 -1.76 10.44 0.01
C ARG A 154 -2.41 9.79 1.23
N ARG A 155 -2.00 10.16 2.43
CA ARG A 155 -2.61 9.66 3.66
C ARG A 155 -4.04 10.19 3.76
N VAL A 156 -5.00 9.29 3.85
CA VAL A 156 -6.44 9.59 3.96
C VAL A 156 -7.01 9.27 5.33
N VAL A 157 -6.34 8.38 6.08
CA VAL A 157 -6.60 8.12 7.50
C VAL A 157 -5.28 8.23 8.23
N ASP A 158 -5.22 9.04 9.27
CA ASP A 158 -4.02 9.23 10.09
C ASP A 158 -3.80 8.11 11.11
N LYS A 159 -2.69 8.18 11.85
CA LYS A 159 -2.29 7.19 12.86
C LYS A 159 -3.33 6.98 13.97
N ASP A 160 -4.21 7.95 14.20
CA ASP A 160 -5.22 7.93 15.26
C ASP A 160 -6.59 7.48 14.73
N GLY A 161 -6.66 7.13 13.44
CA GLY A 161 -7.90 6.71 12.78
C GLY A 161 -8.77 7.87 12.30
N CYS A 162 -8.27 9.10 12.32
CA CYS A 162 -9.01 10.27 11.87
C CYS A 162 -8.83 10.48 10.35
N TYR A 163 -9.89 10.95 9.69
CA TYR A 163 -9.82 11.28 8.27
C TYR A 163 -9.03 12.57 8.04
N THR A 164 -8.15 12.55 7.04
CA THR A 164 -7.41 13.75 6.61
C THR A 164 -8.20 14.51 5.53
N PRO A 165 -7.81 15.75 5.18
CA PRO A 165 -8.42 16.47 4.05
C PRO A 165 -8.38 15.70 2.72
N ALA A 166 -7.34 14.90 2.49
CA ALA A 166 -7.19 14.11 1.26
C ALA A 166 -8.24 12.99 1.12
N PHE A 167 -8.95 12.64 2.20
CA PHE A 167 -10.01 11.63 2.17
C PHE A 167 -11.19 12.05 1.28
N ASN A 168 -11.63 13.31 1.39
CA ASN A 168 -12.72 13.80 0.55
C ASN A 168 -12.32 13.83 -0.93
N ASP A 169 -11.09 14.26 -1.23
CA ASP A 169 -10.55 14.22 -2.57
C ASP A 169 -10.54 12.80 -3.14
N MET A 170 -10.12 11.81 -2.36
CA MET A 170 -10.15 10.40 -2.75
C MET A 170 -11.58 9.98 -3.14
N LEU A 171 -12.58 10.25 -2.29
CA LEU A 171 -13.97 9.82 -2.53
C LEU A 171 -14.59 10.42 -3.81
N THR A 172 -14.11 11.57 -4.28
CA THR A 172 -14.57 12.15 -5.56
C THR A 172 -13.96 11.48 -6.80
N ARG A 173 -12.84 10.76 -6.64
CA ARG A 173 -12.06 10.19 -7.75
C ARG A 173 -12.24 8.70 -7.94
N VAL A 174 -12.76 8.01 -6.94
CA VAL A 174 -12.84 6.54 -6.93
C VAL A 174 -14.27 6.07 -6.64
N GLN A 175 -14.60 4.88 -7.10
CA GLN A 175 -15.87 4.26 -6.73
C GLN A 175 -15.86 3.90 -5.25
N ASN A 176 -16.93 4.22 -4.54
CA ASN A 176 -16.99 3.98 -3.10
C ASN A 176 -16.91 2.49 -2.73
N GLN A 177 -17.43 1.60 -3.58
CA GLN A 177 -17.38 0.16 -3.34
C GLN A 177 -16.05 -0.43 -3.83
N CYS A 178 -15.39 -1.20 -2.97
CA CYS A 178 -14.13 -1.88 -3.28
C CYS A 178 -14.17 -3.34 -2.83
N LEU A 179 -13.26 -4.14 -3.38
CA LEU A 179 -12.96 -5.50 -2.96
C LEU A 179 -11.79 -5.49 -1.99
N VAL A 180 -11.86 -6.34 -0.98
CA VAL A 180 -10.77 -6.59 -0.04
C VAL A 180 -10.67 -8.07 0.27
N ILE A 181 -9.49 -8.49 0.71
CA ILE A 181 -9.31 -9.81 1.32
C ILE A 181 -9.80 -9.70 2.76
N GLY A 182 -10.84 -10.46 3.10
CA GLY A 182 -11.47 -10.50 4.40
C GLY A 182 -10.65 -11.30 5.42
N ARG A 183 -10.94 -11.10 6.70
CA ARG A 183 -10.43 -12.00 7.75
C ARG A 183 -11.35 -13.21 7.82
N HIS A 184 -10.80 -14.40 7.98
CA HIS A 184 -11.63 -15.52 8.39
C HIS A 184 -12.18 -15.23 9.78
N SER A 185 -13.50 -15.21 9.92
CA SER A 185 -14.15 -15.26 11.23
C SER A 185 -13.80 -16.61 11.86
N ASN A 186 -13.10 -16.60 12.98
CA ASN A 186 -13.04 -17.76 13.87
C ASN A 186 -14.38 -17.90 14.60
#